data_AF-A0A8X6FK53-F1
#
_entry.id   AF-A0A8X6FK53-F1
#
_cell.length_a   1.000
_cell.length_b   1.000
_cell.length_c   1.000
_cell.angle_alpha   90.00
_cell.angle_beta   90.00
_cell.angle_gamma   90.00
#
_symmetry.space_group_name_H-M   'P 1'
#
loop_
_entity.id
_entity.type
_entity.pdbx_description
1 polymer ?
#
loop_
_entity_poly.entity_id
_entity_poly.type
_entity_poly.pdbx_seq_one_letter_code
_entity_poly.pdbx_strand_id
1 'polypeptide(L)'
;MWICVSSSTYPYGSTSKLQGYQNRYAESMAPFGLERGIEVSLTGRKHTTSKECYKSINKIEREVAIETKHINTLNPFYREQAKEELEKVQAKVRSLVEENKHLKKDLTYTQNTHRTLVENRIKDDLEKVKGEVNLIQHAASMGYVLNKEKSSKTWAVMEKEGDKILIKNSPNQNGNWVYKSLSDDQEKGTIVDFMQNRGFSYQSICGLSSSHLDDRVVRDQKSLSAEIEDVLSQRYIAQEAFDRVVEYKKGNYLACRGIDGATYENCSGVKVGDKAVFALYRDIDSNGKGTMCSIISYQFDAKGSISGDGSFSSSQYFQKGLPRGLSVLVDHNVPVKHIVVSESPIDALSYKQMHEISEGTMYVSTCGSLSEGIKKEIENVFCNAKASGQSITLAFDNVKAGRQMNKMVSEIADAYQVICKPSIPYQFKDWNEELVSGLGKREMLRKLQKELVTNGQEHELHNQRERGQL
;
A
#
# COMPACT_ATOMS: atom_id res chain seq x y z
N MET A 1 -16.94 -2.37 21.24
CA MET A 1 -17.95 -1.31 21.42
C MET A 1 -19.32 -1.98 21.30
N TRP A 2 -20.03 -2.21 22.40
CA TRP A 2 -21.42 -2.69 22.33
C TRP A 2 -22.33 -1.47 22.38
N ILE A 3 -23.09 -1.26 21.32
CA ILE A 3 -24.19 -0.29 21.30
C ILE A 3 -25.29 -0.92 22.15
N CYS A 4 -25.54 -0.33 23.31
CA CYS A 4 -26.79 -0.55 24.02
C CYS A 4 -27.87 0.08 23.14
N VAL A 5 -28.45 -0.72 22.24
CA VAL A 5 -29.52 -0.27 21.36
C VAL A 5 -30.73 -0.03 22.25
N SER A 6 -30.98 1.24 22.58
CA SER A 6 -32.22 1.63 23.23
C SER A 6 -33.38 1.28 22.30
N SER A 7 -34.49 0.83 22.88
CA SER A 7 -35.72 0.44 22.19
C SER A 7 -36.26 1.47 21.19
N SER A 8 -35.80 2.72 21.27
CA SER A 8 -36.09 3.80 20.33
C SER A 8 -35.46 3.67 18.94
N THR A 9 -34.55 2.72 18.70
CA THR A 9 -33.82 2.58 17.41
C THR A 9 -34.09 1.27 16.67
N TYR A 10 -35.04 0.44 17.12
CA TYR A 10 -35.50 -0.76 16.41
C TYR A 10 -36.87 -0.48 15.76
N PRO A 11 -36.97 -0.27 14.44
CA PRO A 11 -38.23 0.16 13.83
C PRO A 11 -39.25 -0.98 13.66
N TYR A 12 -38.86 -2.24 13.85
CA TYR A 12 -39.73 -3.41 13.65
C TYR A 12 -39.43 -4.52 14.67
N GLY A 13 -40.16 -4.53 15.79
CA GLY A 13 -40.22 -5.69 16.69
C GLY A 13 -40.44 -5.34 18.16
N SER A 14 -41.32 -6.09 18.83
CA SER A 14 -41.53 -5.98 20.28
C SER A 14 -40.24 -6.23 21.06
N THR A 15 -40.10 -5.61 22.24
CA THR A 15 -38.98 -5.78 23.18
C THR A 15 -38.59 -7.24 23.45
N SER A 16 -39.57 -8.15 23.36
CA SER A 16 -39.41 -9.60 23.46
C SER A 16 -38.50 -10.20 22.35
N LYS A 17 -38.58 -9.69 21.12
CA LYS A 17 -37.80 -10.19 19.98
C LYS A 17 -36.33 -9.77 20.06
N LEU A 18 -36.06 -8.54 20.52
CA LEU A 18 -34.70 -8.03 20.73
C LEU A 18 -34.00 -8.83 21.83
N GLN A 19 -34.71 -9.10 22.93
CA GLN A 19 -34.19 -9.90 24.04
C GLN A 19 -33.93 -11.36 23.63
N GLY A 20 -34.82 -11.94 22.81
CA GLY A 20 -34.58 -13.26 22.21
C GLY A 20 -33.35 -13.31 21.30
N TYR A 21 -33.09 -12.23 20.53
CA TYR A 21 -31.89 -12.15 19.68
C TYR A 21 -30.61 -12.05 20.50
N GLN A 22 -30.61 -11.21 21.55
CA GLN A 22 -29.47 -11.06 22.46
C GLN A 22 -29.14 -12.35 23.20
N ASN A 23 -30.15 -13.12 23.63
CA ASN A 23 -29.94 -14.39 24.32
C ASN A 23 -29.37 -15.48 23.38
N ARG A 24 -29.85 -15.58 22.14
CA ARG A 24 -29.30 -16.54 21.16
C ARG A 24 -27.86 -16.22 20.77
N TYR A 25 -27.55 -14.92 20.64
CA TYR A 25 -26.19 -14.47 20.39
C TYR A 25 -25.26 -14.80 21.57
N ALA A 26 -25.74 -14.59 22.81
CA ALA A 26 -25.02 -14.95 24.03
C ALA A 26 -24.71 -16.45 24.12
N GLU A 27 -25.70 -17.29 23.85
CA GLU A 27 -25.53 -18.76 23.81
C GLU A 27 -24.55 -19.20 22.73
N SER A 28 -24.60 -18.59 21.55
CA SER A 28 -23.69 -18.90 20.44
C SER A 28 -22.23 -18.52 20.74
N MET A 29 -22.02 -17.56 21.65
CA MET A 29 -20.69 -17.05 22.02
C MET A 29 -20.13 -17.70 23.31
N ALA A 30 -20.89 -18.58 23.95
CA ALA A 30 -20.50 -19.32 25.15
C ALA A 30 -19.22 -20.15 25.02
N PRO A 31 -18.98 -20.88 23.90
CA PRO A 31 -17.74 -21.65 23.72
C PRO A 31 -16.48 -20.78 23.71
N PHE A 32 -16.63 -19.47 23.48
CA PHE A 32 -15.54 -18.51 23.36
C PHE A 32 -15.39 -17.62 24.60
N GLY A 33 -16.18 -17.85 25.67
CA GLY A 33 -16.17 -17.03 26.89
C GLY A 33 -16.71 -15.61 26.70
N LEU A 34 -17.48 -15.36 25.63
CA LEU A 34 -17.94 -14.02 25.21
C LEU A 34 -19.47 -13.85 25.34
N GLU A 35 -20.09 -14.66 26.20
CA GLU A 35 -21.53 -14.80 26.40
C GLU A 35 -22.24 -13.45 26.60
N ARG A 36 -21.58 -12.49 27.24
CA ARG A 36 -22.14 -11.14 27.46
C ARG A 36 -21.11 -10.03 27.22
N GLY A 37 -20.31 -10.18 26.17
CA GLY A 37 -19.35 -9.18 25.72
C GLY A 37 -17.90 -9.55 25.99
N ILE A 38 -17.01 -8.57 25.84
CA ILE A 38 -15.56 -8.73 25.96
C ILE A 38 -15.19 -9.01 27.42
N GLU A 39 -14.23 -9.90 27.64
CA GLU A 39 -13.75 -10.30 28.95
C GLU A 39 -13.42 -9.09 29.85
N VAL A 40 -13.84 -9.15 31.12
CA VAL A 40 -13.72 -8.03 32.08
C VAL A 40 -12.24 -7.67 32.33
N SER A 41 -11.34 -8.65 32.24
CA SER A 41 -9.89 -8.49 32.32
C SER A 41 -9.32 -7.53 31.26
N LEU A 42 -9.96 -7.43 30.10
CA LEU A 42 -9.51 -6.60 28.98
C LEU A 42 -10.11 -5.18 28.99
N THR A 43 -11.23 -4.96 29.68
CA THR A 43 -11.97 -3.69 29.58
C THR A 43 -12.25 -3.00 30.92
N GLY A 44 -12.07 -3.71 32.04
CA GLY A 44 -12.41 -3.22 33.38
C GLY A 44 -13.90 -2.96 33.61
N ARG A 45 -14.77 -3.26 32.63
CA ARG A 45 -16.21 -2.95 32.67
C ARG A 45 -17.00 -4.21 32.98
N LYS A 46 -17.71 -4.22 34.11
CA LYS A 46 -18.57 -5.33 34.54
C LYS A 46 -19.95 -5.17 33.90
N HIS A 47 -20.45 -6.21 33.24
CA HIS A 47 -21.80 -6.20 32.70
C HIS A 47 -22.82 -6.20 33.85
N THR A 48 -23.57 -5.12 34.00
CA THR A 48 -24.65 -4.99 34.99
C THR A 48 -26.00 -5.30 34.33
N THR A 49 -26.86 -6.07 34.97
CA THR A 49 -28.17 -6.39 34.39
C THR A 49 -29.07 -5.16 34.34
N SER A 50 -30.03 -5.10 33.41
CA SER A 50 -30.98 -3.98 33.33
C SER A 50 -31.73 -3.78 34.65
N LYS A 51 -32.05 -4.87 35.36
CA LYS A 51 -32.70 -4.84 36.68
C LYS A 51 -31.83 -4.19 37.76
N GLU A 52 -30.52 -4.43 37.73
CA GLU A 52 -29.55 -3.79 38.63
C GLU A 52 -29.33 -2.32 38.26
N CYS A 53 -29.30 -2.00 36.97
CA CYS A 53 -29.22 -0.61 36.50
C CYS A 53 -30.44 0.21 37.00
N TYR A 54 -31.65 -0.32 36.85
CA TYR A 54 -32.86 0.33 37.38
C TYR A 54 -32.89 0.38 38.91
N LYS A 55 -32.34 -0.60 39.62
CA LYS A 55 -32.18 -0.52 41.09
C LYS A 55 -31.25 0.62 41.50
N SER A 56 -30.14 0.81 40.78
CA SER A 56 -29.19 1.90 41.04
C SER A 56 -29.79 3.26 40.69
N ILE A 57 -30.52 3.37 39.58
CA ILE A 57 -31.25 4.59 39.21
C ILE A 57 -32.29 4.94 40.27
N ASN A 58 -33.13 3.99 40.69
CA ASN A 58 -34.15 4.22 41.73
C ASN A 58 -33.53 4.53 43.10
N LYS A 59 -32.31 4.05 43.38
CA LYS A 59 -31.56 4.40 44.60
C LYS A 59 -31.08 5.86 44.53
N ILE A 60 -30.52 6.27 43.40
CA ILE A 60 -30.10 7.65 43.15
C ILE A 60 -31.31 8.59 43.20
N GLU A 61 -32.46 8.21 42.62
CA GLU A 61 -33.69 9.01 42.69
C GLU A 61 -34.18 9.20 44.13
N ARG A 62 -34.05 8.17 44.99
CA ARG A 62 -34.39 8.29 46.41
C ARG A 62 -33.41 9.15 47.18
N GLU A 63 -32.11 9.02 46.92
CA GLU A 63 -31.07 9.86 47.52
C GLU A 63 -31.27 11.33 47.13
N VAL A 64 -31.47 11.61 45.84
CA VAL A 64 -31.84 12.93 45.32
C VAL A 64 -33.12 13.45 45.97
N ALA A 65 -34.17 12.64 46.13
CA ALA A 65 -35.41 13.06 46.79
C ALA A 65 -35.22 13.41 48.28
N ILE A 66 -34.29 12.75 48.98
CA ILE A 66 -33.93 13.04 50.38
C ILE A 66 -33.10 14.31 50.47
N GLU A 67 -32.09 14.49 49.62
CA GLU A 67 -31.29 15.72 49.52
C GLU A 67 -32.16 16.93 49.17
N THR A 68 -33.09 16.78 48.23
CA THR A 68 -34.01 17.86 47.81
C THR A 68 -34.96 18.27 48.94
N LYS A 69 -35.27 17.35 49.86
CA LYS A 69 -36.07 17.63 51.06
C LYS A 69 -35.31 18.47 52.09
N HIS A 70 -34.00 18.30 52.21
CA HIS A 70 -33.12 19.12 53.06
C HIS A 70 -32.91 20.54 52.51
N ILE A 71 -32.90 20.69 51.18
CA ILE A 71 -32.81 22.01 50.50
C ILE A 71 -34.06 22.86 50.78
N ASN A 72 -35.24 22.24 50.95
CA ASN A 72 -36.48 22.95 51.29
C ASN A 72 -36.56 23.46 52.74
N THR A 73 -35.64 23.05 53.61
CA THR A 73 -35.60 23.43 55.04
C THR A 73 -34.46 24.41 55.39
N LEU A 74 -33.65 24.86 54.42
CA LEU A 74 -32.54 25.77 54.66
C LEU A 74 -32.78 27.16 54.03
N ASN A 75 -32.40 28.16 54.84
CA ASN A 75 -32.41 29.61 54.67
C ASN A 75 -32.60 30.13 53.22
N PRO A 76 -33.61 31.00 52.94
CA PRO A 76 -33.98 31.46 51.59
C PRO A 76 -32.85 32.05 50.73
N PHE A 77 -31.76 32.51 51.34
CA PHE A 77 -30.60 33.07 50.63
C PHE A 77 -29.81 32.02 49.81
N TYR A 78 -29.68 30.79 50.30
CA TYR A 78 -28.98 29.71 49.58
C TYR A 78 -29.82 29.09 48.46
N ARG A 79 -31.15 29.24 48.54
CA ARG A 79 -32.08 28.74 47.53
C ARG A 79 -31.99 29.54 46.22
N GLU A 80 -31.87 30.86 46.32
CA GLU A 80 -31.67 31.71 45.14
C GLU A 80 -30.31 31.46 44.49
N GLN A 81 -29.25 31.31 45.28
CA GLN A 81 -27.91 31.00 44.75
C GLN A 81 -27.87 29.62 44.06
N ALA A 82 -28.49 28.60 44.65
CA ALA A 82 -28.59 27.28 44.03
C ALA A 82 -29.44 27.29 42.74
N LYS A 83 -30.48 28.13 42.69
CA LYS A 83 -31.33 28.30 41.51
C LYS A 83 -30.59 29.02 40.38
N GLU A 84 -29.80 30.04 40.70
CA GLU A 84 -28.96 30.75 39.73
C GLU A 84 -27.88 29.85 39.13
N GLU A 85 -27.21 29.04 39.97
CA GLU A 85 -26.22 28.06 39.49
C GLU A 85 -26.88 26.96 38.63
N LEU A 86 -28.09 26.51 38.99
CA LEU A 86 -28.85 25.56 38.18
C LEU A 86 -29.23 26.16 36.82
N GLU A 87 -29.63 27.43 36.77
CA GLU A 87 -29.92 28.14 35.51
C GLU A 87 -28.67 28.28 34.64
N LYS A 88 -27.50 28.61 35.22
CA LYS A 88 -26.22 28.64 34.50
C LYS A 88 -25.84 27.28 33.93
N VAL A 89 -25.99 26.21 34.71
CA VAL A 89 -25.72 24.84 34.25
C VAL A 89 -26.70 24.45 33.13
N GLN A 90 -27.99 24.76 33.26
CA GLN A 90 -28.98 24.49 32.22
C GLN A 90 -28.71 25.27 30.93
N ALA A 91 -28.26 26.53 31.02
CA ALA A 91 -27.87 27.33 29.86
C ALA A 91 -26.65 26.72 29.16
N LYS A 92 -25.64 26.29 29.94
CA LYS A 92 -24.45 25.62 29.42
C LYS A 92 -24.76 24.28 28.75
N VAL A 93 -25.66 23.48 29.35
CA VAL A 93 -26.12 22.22 28.74
C VAL A 93 -26.87 22.48 27.43
N ARG A 94 -27.74 23.50 27.37
CA ARG A 94 -28.42 23.88 26.12
C ARG A 94 -27.43 24.29 25.03
N SER A 95 -26.41 25.09 25.39
CA SER A 95 -25.33 25.48 24.47
C SER A 95 -24.58 24.25 23.94
N LEU A 96 -24.17 23.33 24.81
CA LEU A 96 -23.46 22.11 24.43
C LEU A 96 -24.33 21.17 23.57
N VAL A 97 -25.64 21.12 23.81
CA VAL A 97 -26.57 20.32 22.99
C VAL A 97 -26.67 20.88 21.57
N GLU A 98 -26.74 22.21 21.41
CA GLU A 98 -26.78 22.82 20.08
C GLU A 98 -25.44 22.68 19.35
N GLU A 99 -24.32 22.84 20.06
CA GLU A 99 -22.97 22.59 19.51
C GLU A 99 -22.82 21.13 19.04
N ASN A 100 -23.24 20.15 19.85
CA ASN A 100 -23.24 18.73 19.45
C ASN A 100 -24.14 18.45 18.24
N LYS A 101 -25.25 19.18 18.09
CA LYS A 101 -26.16 19.06 16.94
C LYS A 101 -25.53 19.63 15.68
N HIS A 102 -24.79 20.73 15.78
CA HIS A 102 -23.97 21.26 14.68
C HIS A 102 -22.85 20.28 14.29
N LEU A 103 -22.07 19.79 15.26
CA LEU A 103 -21.00 18.81 15.02
C LEU A 103 -21.52 17.53 14.34
N LYS A 104 -22.71 17.03 14.72
CA LYS A 104 -23.34 15.88 14.06
C LYS A 104 -23.72 16.15 12.61
N LYS A 105 -24.22 17.35 12.30
CA LYS A 105 -24.53 17.76 10.92
C LYS A 105 -23.26 17.86 10.08
N ASP A 106 -22.21 18.46 10.61
CA ASP A 106 -20.93 18.60 9.92
C ASP A 106 -20.26 17.25 9.68
N LEU A 107 -20.34 16.33 10.65
CA LEU A 107 -19.86 14.95 10.49
C LEU A 107 -20.64 14.22 9.40
N THR A 108 -21.98 14.34 9.37
CA THR A 108 -22.83 13.71 8.36
C THR A 108 -22.54 14.26 6.97
N TYR A 109 -22.36 15.58 6.85
CA TYR A 109 -21.96 16.24 5.61
C TYR A 109 -20.60 15.73 5.12
N THR A 110 -19.60 15.68 6.01
CA THR A 110 -18.25 15.18 5.72
C THR A 110 -18.24 13.70 5.31
N GLN A 111 -19.07 12.88 5.95
CA GLN A 111 -19.21 11.46 5.57
C GLN A 111 -19.85 11.30 4.19
N ASN A 112 -20.89 12.08 3.88
CA ASN A 112 -21.56 12.04 2.58
C ASN A 112 -20.64 12.55 1.46
N THR A 113 -19.88 13.61 1.69
CA THR A 113 -18.90 14.12 0.71
C THR A 113 -17.77 13.11 0.50
N HIS A 114 -17.22 12.53 1.57
CA HIS A 114 -16.21 11.48 1.46
C HIS A 114 -16.73 10.25 0.70
N ARG A 115 -17.95 9.78 1.00
CA ARG A 115 -18.58 8.67 0.28
C ARG A 115 -18.72 8.97 -1.21
N THR A 116 -19.22 10.15 -1.56
CA THR A 116 -19.38 10.58 -2.96
C THR A 116 -18.04 10.66 -3.69
N LEU A 117 -17.00 11.17 -3.03
CA LEU A 117 -15.64 11.22 -3.59
C LEU A 117 -15.06 9.83 -3.82
N VAL A 118 -15.29 8.89 -2.89
CA VAL A 118 -14.87 7.49 -3.05
C VAL A 118 -15.64 6.83 -4.20
N GLU A 119 -16.96 6.99 -4.28
CA GLU A 119 -17.79 6.44 -5.37
C GLU A 119 -17.39 6.99 -6.74
N ASN A 120 -17.09 8.29 -6.83
CA ASN A 120 -16.62 8.90 -8.08
C ASN A 120 -15.24 8.38 -8.47
N ARG A 121 -14.29 8.31 -7.51
CA ARG A 121 -12.97 7.70 -7.76
C ARG A 121 -13.12 6.26 -8.25
N ILE A 122 -14.04 5.53 -7.62
CA ILE A 122 -14.32 4.15 -7.97
C ILE A 122 -14.80 4.04 -9.42
N LYS A 123 -15.76 4.88 -9.78
CA LYS A 123 -16.28 4.94 -11.14
C LYS A 123 -15.19 5.28 -12.15
N ASP A 124 -14.34 6.26 -11.84
CA ASP A 124 -13.23 6.68 -12.71
C ASP A 124 -12.20 5.58 -12.92
N ASP A 125 -11.86 4.82 -11.87
CA ASP A 125 -10.93 3.69 -11.96
C ASP A 125 -11.49 2.56 -12.82
N LEU A 126 -12.78 2.22 -12.70
CA LEU A 126 -13.40 1.22 -13.57
C LEU A 126 -13.45 1.65 -15.03
N GLU A 127 -13.74 2.93 -15.30
CA GLU A 127 -13.73 3.43 -16.67
C GLU A 127 -12.34 3.31 -17.30
N LYS A 128 -11.27 3.54 -16.53
CA LYS A 128 -9.89 3.30 -16.99
C LYS A 128 -9.64 1.82 -17.28
N VAL A 129 -10.07 0.91 -16.39
CA VAL A 129 -9.92 -0.54 -16.62
C VAL A 129 -10.56 -0.96 -17.95
N LYS A 130 -11.72 -0.40 -18.30
CA LYS A 130 -12.45 -0.75 -19.53
C LYS A 130 -11.66 -0.49 -20.82
N GLY A 131 -10.80 0.53 -20.83
CA GLY A 131 -9.97 0.88 -21.98
C GLY A 131 -8.52 0.37 -21.90
N GLU A 132 -7.94 0.34 -20.70
CA GLU A 132 -6.53 -0.04 -20.50
C GLU A 132 -6.30 -1.55 -20.55
N VAL A 133 -7.25 -2.35 -20.10
CA VAL A 133 -7.05 -3.79 -19.94
C VAL A 133 -7.59 -4.55 -21.15
N ASN A 134 -6.68 -5.22 -21.86
CA ASN A 134 -7.03 -6.06 -23.01
C ASN A 134 -7.80 -7.31 -22.54
N LEU A 135 -9.08 -7.39 -22.94
CA LEU A 135 -9.97 -8.48 -22.53
C LEU A 135 -9.58 -9.85 -23.08
N ILE A 136 -8.99 -9.91 -24.28
CA ILE A 136 -8.51 -11.19 -24.84
C ILE A 136 -7.36 -11.72 -23.98
N GLN A 137 -6.42 -10.83 -23.63
CA GLN A 137 -5.28 -11.17 -22.79
C GLN A 137 -5.73 -11.57 -21.38
N HIS A 138 -6.70 -10.85 -20.82
CA HIS A 138 -7.22 -11.15 -19.49
C HIS A 138 -8.00 -12.47 -19.47
N ALA A 139 -8.87 -12.72 -20.46
CA ALA A 139 -9.55 -14.01 -20.58
C ALA A 139 -8.55 -15.17 -20.74
N ALA A 140 -7.49 -14.98 -21.53
CA ALA A 140 -6.42 -15.98 -21.65
C ALA A 140 -5.77 -16.27 -20.27
N SER A 141 -5.51 -15.23 -19.47
CA SER A 141 -4.95 -15.37 -18.11
C SER A 141 -5.87 -16.16 -17.17
N MET A 142 -7.18 -16.15 -17.43
CA MET A 142 -8.15 -16.93 -16.66
C MET A 142 -8.31 -18.38 -17.16
N GLY A 143 -7.53 -18.79 -18.16
CA GLY A 143 -7.52 -20.15 -18.72
C GLY A 143 -8.43 -20.34 -19.93
N TYR A 144 -8.92 -19.26 -20.56
CA TYR A 144 -9.63 -19.37 -21.82
C TYR A 144 -8.66 -19.58 -22.99
N VAL A 145 -8.94 -20.57 -23.83
CA VAL A 145 -8.12 -20.93 -24.98
C VAL A 145 -8.74 -20.36 -26.25
N LEU A 146 -7.92 -19.71 -27.09
CA LEU A 146 -8.36 -19.15 -28.37
C LEU A 146 -8.64 -20.26 -29.39
N ASN A 147 -9.86 -20.27 -29.93
CA ASN A 147 -10.23 -21.15 -31.03
C ASN A 147 -9.95 -20.45 -32.38
N LYS A 148 -8.81 -20.76 -32.99
CA LYS A 148 -8.35 -20.11 -34.24
C LYS A 148 -9.28 -20.37 -35.44
N GLU A 149 -9.92 -21.53 -35.49
CA GLU A 149 -10.80 -21.92 -36.61
C GLU A 149 -12.14 -21.16 -36.59
N LYS A 150 -12.63 -20.85 -35.37
CA LYS A 150 -13.91 -20.15 -35.16
C LYS A 150 -13.74 -18.64 -34.97
N SER A 151 -12.50 -18.17 -34.88
CA SER A 151 -12.18 -16.75 -34.78
C SER A 151 -12.14 -16.09 -36.14
N SER A 152 -12.54 -14.82 -36.20
CA SER A 152 -12.48 -13.98 -37.39
C SER A 152 -11.51 -12.83 -37.19
N LYS A 153 -11.27 -12.03 -38.25
CA LYS A 153 -10.45 -10.81 -38.14
C LYS A 153 -10.98 -9.82 -37.11
N THR A 154 -12.29 -9.80 -36.86
CA THR A 154 -12.97 -8.84 -35.98
C THR A 154 -13.34 -9.39 -34.60
N TRP A 155 -13.44 -10.72 -34.46
CA TRP A 155 -13.90 -11.37 -33.24
C TRP A 155 -13.04 -12.60 -32.89
N ALA A 156 -12.58 -12.66 -31.66
CA ALA A 156 -11.94 -13.82 -31.06
C ALA A 156 -12.99 -14.70 -30.36
N VAL A 157 -12.97 -16.00 -30.64
CA VAL A 157 -13.74 -17.00 -29.90
C VAL A 157 -12.80 -17.68 -28.91
N MET A 158 -13.11 -17.58 -27.62
CA MET A 158 -12.33 -18.24 -26.57
C MET A 158 -13.19 -19.19 -25.74
N GLU A 159 -12.61 -20.27 -25.25
CA GLU A 159 -13.33 -21.33 -24.54
C GLU A 159 -12.58 -21.82 -23.30
N LYS A 160 -13.30 -22.05 -22.21
CA LYS A 160 -12.80 -22.68 -20.98
C LYS A 160 -13.87 -23.60 -20.40
N GLU A 161 -13.59 -24.89 -20.30
CA GLU A 161 -14.45 -25.87 -19.60
C GLU A 161 -15.93 -25.82 -20.05
N GLY A 162 -16.19 -25.55 -21.34
CA GLY A 162 -17.54 -25.44 -21.91
C GLY A 162 -18.16 -24.03 -21.88
N ASP A 163 -17.56 -23.07 -21.16
CA ASP A 163 -17.90 -21.65 -21.29
C ASP A 163 -17.24 -21.07 -22.55
N LYS A 164 -18.07 -20.57 -23.48
CA LYS A 164 -17.64 -20.03 -24.77
C LYS A 164 -17.96 -18.55 -24.82
N ILE A 165 -16.95 -17.74 -25.04
CA ILE A 165 -17.08 -16.29 -25.11
C ILE A 165 -16.59 -15.76 -26.46
N LEU A 166 -17.26 -14.72 -26.92
CA LEU A 166 -16.94 -13.97 -28.13
C LEU A 166 -16.45 -12.58 -27.72
N ILE A 167 -15.19 -12.27 -28.03
CA ILE A 167 -14.54 -11.01 -27.67
C ILE A 167 -14.20 -10.24 -28.95
N LYS A 168 -14.43 -8.92 -28.97
CA LYS A 168 -14.04 -8.10 -30.12
C LYS A 168 -12.51 -7.92 -30.16
N ASN A 169 -11.88 -8.10 -31.32
CA ASN A 169 -10.42 -8.00 -31.47
C ASN A 169 -9.84 -6.58 -31.32
N SER A 170 -10.71 -5.57 -31.28
CA SER A 170 -10.36 -4.20 -31.03
C SER A 170 -11.38 -3.58 -30.08
N PRO A 171 -11.03 -2.52 -29.35
CA PRO A 171 -11.99 -1.73 -28.61
C PRO A 171 -13.15 -1.24 -29.49
N ASN A 172 -14.27 -0.90 -28.85
CA ASN A 172 -15.38 -0.21 -29.52
C ASN A 172 -15.05 1.28 -29.77
N GLN A 173 -15.98 2.03 -30.37
CA GLN A 173 -15.78 3.45 -30.67
C GLN A 173 -15.49 4.31 -29.43
N ASN A 174 -15.89 3.83 -28.24
CA ASN A 174 -15.66 4.48 -26.97
C ASN A 174 -14.36 4.02 -26.28
N GLY A 175 -13.51 3.25 -26.98
CA GLY A 175 -12.25 2.75 -26.42
C GLY A 175 -12.39 1.55 -25.48
N ASN A 176 -13.57 0.97 -25.33
CA ASN A 176 -13.82 -0.12 -24.37
C ASN A 176 -13.73 -1.50 -25.01
N TRP A 177 -13.13 -2.44 -24.30
CA TRP A 177 -13.18 -3.87 -24.66
C TRP A 177 -14.53 -4.47 -24.30
N VAL A 178 -15.09 -5.28 -25.21
CA VAL A 178 -16.43 -5.86 -25.07
C VAL A 178 -16.43 -7.36 -25.36
N TYR A 179 -17.29 -8.08 -24.64
CA TYR A 179 -17.54 -9.51 -24.85
C TYR A 179 -19.03 -9.84 -24.85
N LYS A 180 -19.32 -11.02 -25.40
CA LYS A 180 -20.63 -11.69 -25.30
C LYS A 180 -20.40 -13.18 -25.01
N SER A 181 -21.12 -13.75 -24.06
CA SER A 181 -21.18 -15.20 -23.88
C SER A 181 -21.99 -15.85 -25.01
N LEU A 182 -21.54 -17.00 -25.48
CA LEU A 182 -22.23 -17.84 -26.46
C LEU A 182 -23.11 -18.89 -25.78
N SER A 183 -23.01 -19.02 -24.45
CA SER A 183 -23.78 -19.95 -23.63
C SER A 183 -24.96 -19.27 -22.93
N ASP A 184 -24.85 -17.97 -22.62
CA ASP A 184 -25.93 -17.17 -22.02
C ASP A 184 -26.07 -15.81 -22.74
N ASP A 185 -27.22 -15.56 -23.36
CA ASP A 185 -27.50 -14.32 -24.10
C ASP A 185 -27.64 -13.08 -23.22
N GLN A 186 -27.86 -13.24 -21.90
CA GLN A 186 -27.88 -12.14 -20.94
C GLN A 186 -26.47 -11.75 -20.47
N GLU A 187 -25.49 -12.64 -20.64
CA GLU A 187 -24.13 -12.44 -20.17
C GLU A 187 -23.27 -11.75 -21.25
N LYS A 188 -23.27 -10.42 -21.22
CA LYS A 188 -22.51 -9.57 -22.15
C LYS A 188 -22.13 -8.25 -21.50
N GLY A 189 -21.08 -7.63 -21.99
CA GLY A 189 -20.68 -6.31 -21.48
C GLY A 189 -19.22 -5.99 -21.75
N THR A 190 -18.66 -5.17 -20.88
CA THR A 190 -17.26 -4.78 -20.86
C THR A 190 -16.40 -5.79 -20.10
N ILE A 191 -15.09 -5.57 -20.06
CA ILE A 191 -14.20 -6.35 -19.20
C ILE A 191 -14.58 -6.29 -17.72
N VAL A 192 -15.14 -5.18 -17.24
CA VAL A 192 -15.60 -5.08 -15.85
C VAL A 192 -16.76 -6.04 -15.61
N ASP A 193 -17.73 -6.07 -16.54
CA ASP A 193 -18.88 -6.97 -16.45
C ASP A 193 -18.43 -8.44 -16.56
N PHE A 194 -17.47 -8.73 -17.46
CA PHE A 194 -16.86 -10.04 -17.61
C PHE A 194 -16.29 -10.58 -16.30
N MET A 195 -15.52 -9.73 -15.61
CA MET A 195 -14.89 -10.06 -14.34
C MET A 195 -15.90 -10.17 -13.20
N GLN A 196 -16.87 -9.26 -13.11
CA GLN A 196 -17.92 -9.33 -12.09
C GLN A 196 -18.73 -10.62 -12.19
N ASN A 197 -19.10 -11.02 -13.41
CA ASN A 197 -19.82 -12.27 -13.68
C ASN A 197 -19.01 -13.53 -13.31
N ARG A 198 -17.68 -13.40 -13.18
CA ARG A 198 -16.77 -14.47 -12.75
C ARG A 198 -16.36 -14.35 -11.28
N GLY A 199 -17.06 -13.50 -10.52
CA GLY A 199 -16.94 -13.40 -9.06
C GLY A 199 -15.86 -12.44 -8.55
N PHE A 200 -15.27 -11.60 -9.42
CA PHE A 200 -14.24 -10.67 -9.00
C PHE A 200 -14.83 -9.48 -8.23
N SER A 201 -14.18 -9.14 -7.11
CA SER A 201 -14.54 -7.94 -6.35
C SER A 201 -14.13 -6.68 -7.11
N TYR A 202 -14.83 -5.58 -6.85
CA TYR A 202 -14.49 -4.27 -7.38
C TYR A 202 -13.02 -3.89 -7.13
N GLN A 203 -12.51 -4.17 -5.92
CA GLN A 203 -11.13 -3.90 -5.54
C GLN A 203 -10.13 -4.71 -6.39
N SER A 204 -10.47 -5.97 -6.70
CA SER A 204 -9.66 -6.83 -7.58
C SER A 204 -9.63 -6.30 -9.02
N ILE A 205 -10.76 -5.78 -9.51
CA ILE A 205 -10.90 -5.23 -10.86
C ILE A 205 -10.07 -3.95 -11.00
N CYS A 206 -10.14 -3.04 -10.03
CA CYS A 206 -9.34 -1.80 -10.08
C CYS A 206 -7.85 -2.03 -9.85
N GLY A 207 -7.49 -3.12 -9.17
CA GLY A 207 -6.10 -3.59 -9.11
C GLY A 207 -5.52 -4.01 -10.46
N LEU A 208 -6.34 -4.20 -11.49
CA LEU A 208 -5.87 -4.40 -12.86
C LEU A 208 -5.59 -3.09 -13.60
N SER A 209 -6.14 -1.95 -13.14
CA SER A 209 -5.76 -0.65 -13.67
C SER A 209 -4.39 -0.27 -13.11
N SER A 210 -3.59 0.31 -13.99
CA SER A 210 -2.17 0.53 -13.76
C SER A 210 -1.84 1.58 -12.68
N SER A 211 -2.86 2.13 -12.01
CA SER A 211 -2.77 3.11 -10.92
C SER A 211 -2.97 2.55 -9.52
N HIS A 212 -3.47 1.31 -9.32
CA HIS A 212 -3.86 0.79 -8.00
C HIS A 212 -3.31 -0.63 -7.73
N LEU A 213 -2.01 -0.83 -7.94
CA LEU A 213 -1.32 -2.02 -7.43
C LEU A 213 -1.13 -1.90 -5.91
N ASP A 214 -2.16 -2.30 -5.17
CA ASP A 214 -2.08 -2.66 -3.76
C ASP A 214 -1.64 -4.15 -3.67
N ASP A 215 -0.75 -4.47 -2.73
CA ASP A 215 0.07 -5.70 -2.60
C ASP A 215 -0.71 -7.02 -2.46
N ARG A 216 -2.04 -7.02 -2.67
CA ARG A 216 -2.89 -8.21 -2.62
C ARG A 216 -2.96 -8.96 -3.95
N VAL A 217 -2.85 -8.28 -5.09
CA VAL A 217 -2.94 -8.93 -6.42
C VAL A 217 -1.76 -9.89 -6.65
N VAL A 218 -0.60 -9.62 -6.05
CA VAL A 218 0.59 -10.49 -6.11
C VAL A 218 0.34 -11.86 -5.47
N ARG A 219 -0.61 -11.98 -4.53
CA ARG A 219 -0.92 -13.27 -3.87
C ARG A 219 -1.78 -14.21 -4.71
N ASP A 220 -2.55 -13.68 -5.66
CA ASP A 220 -3.43 -14.49 -6.53
C ASP A 220 -2.81 -14.75 -7.93
N GLN A 221 -1.59 -14.28 -8.17
CA GLN A 221 -0.84 -14.56 -9.40
C GLN A 221 -0.18 -15.94 -9.37
N LYS A 222 -1.00 -17.00 -9.34
CA LYS A 222 -0.59 -18.26 -9.97
C LYS A 222 -0.91 -18.15 -11.46
N SER A 223 0.12 -17.83 -12.24
CA SER A 223 0.16 -17.70 -13.71
C SER A 223 -0.07 -16.27 -14.24
N LEU A 224 0.86 -15.36 -13.94
CA LEU A 224 1.19 -14.30 -14.89
C LEU A 224 2.27 -14.81 -15.83
N SER A 225 1.95 -14.97 -17.11
CA SER A 225 2.97 -15.00 -18.16
C SER A 225 2.39 -14.40 -19.44
N ALA A 226 2.49 -13.08 -19.52
CA ALA A 226 2.84 -12.42 -20.77
C ALA A 226 3.90 -11.36 -20.41
N GLU A 227 4.94 -11.80 -19.69
CA GLU A 227 6.21 -11.09 -19.73
C GLU A 227 6.68 -11.12 -21.19
N ILE A 228 7.37 -10.08 -21.67
CA ILE A 228 8.11 -10.21 -22.92
C ILE A 228 9.15 -11.32 -22.68
N GLU A 229 8.85 -12.52 -23.18
CA GLU A 229 9.74 -13.69 -23.04
C GLU A 229 11.01 -13.51 -23.87
N ASP A 230 10.94 -12.71 -24.93
CA ASP A 230 12.10 -12.36 -25.74
C ASP A 230 13.05 -11.45 -24.96
N VAL A 231 14.13 -12.05 -24.45
CA VAL A 231 15.19 -11.40 -23.68
C VAL A 231 15.79 -10.21 -24.42
N LEU A 232 15.86 -10.24 -25.76
CA LEU A 232 16.42 -9.14 -26.55
C LEU A 232 15.50 -7.91 -26.57
N SER A 233 14.22 -8.11 -26.87
CA SER A 233 13.21 -7.04 -26.83
C SER A 233 13.06 -6.46 -25.43
N GLN A 234 13.03 -7.32 -24.42
CA GLN A 234 13.02 -6.92 -23.03
C GLN A 234 14.20 -5.99 -22.69
N ARG A 235 15.42 -6.44 -23.00
CA ARG A 235 16.64 -5.68 -22.74
C ARG A 235 16.61 -4.33 -23.47
N TYR A 236 16.17 -4.32 -24.73
CA TYR A 236 16.06 -3.09 -25.51
C TYR A 236 15.11 -2.08 -24.86
N ILE A 237 13.91 -2.51 -24.48
CA ILE A 237 12.90 -1.63 -23.85
C ILE A 237 13.37 -1.13 -22.48
N ALA A 238 14.01 -2.00 -21.68
CA ALA A 238 14.58 -1.62 -20.40
C ALA A 238 15.69 -0.57 -20.57
N GLN A 239 16.62 -0.83 -21.49
CA GLN A 239 17.75 0.04 -21.79
C GLN A 239 17.28 1.40 -22.34
N GLU A 240 16.33 1.40 -23.28
CA GLU A 240 15.79 2.64 -23.85
C GLU A 240 15.11 3.51 -22.78
N ALA A 241 14.33 2.91 -21.89
CA ALA A 241 13.70 3.63 -20.78
C ALA A 241 14.74 4.20 -19.81
N PHE A 242 15.81 3.45 -19.54
CA PHE A 242 16.93 3.91 -18.72
C PHE A 242 17.72 5.04 -19.39
N ASP A 243 17.92 4.98 -20.70
CA ASP A 243 18.69 5.98 -21.45
C ASP A 243 17.96 7.32 -21.63
N ARG A 244 16.63 7.30 -21.57
CA ARG A 244 15.80 8.53 -21.58
C ARG A 244 15.85 9.31 -20.27
N VAL A 245 16.47 8.79 -19.21
CA VAL A 245 16.55 9.48 -17.91
C VAL A 245 17.51 10.66 -18.02
N VAL A 246 17.03 11.86 -17.69
CA VAL A 246 17.83 13.08 -17.65
C VAL A 246 18.52 13.20 -16.30
N GLU A 247 19.84 13.39 -16.30
CA GLU A 247 20.65 13.45 -15.09
C GLU A 247 20.94 14.88 -14.63
N TYR A 248 20.85 15.11 -13.32
CA TYR A 248 21.14 16.39 -12.69
C TYR A 248 22.32 16.24 -11.73
N LYS A 249 23.37 17.06 -11.89
CA LYS A 249 24.55 17.02 -11.00
C LYS A 249 24.29 17.56 -9.59
N LYS A 250 23.28 18.41 -9.41
CA LYS A 250 22.94 19.04 -8.13
C LYS A 250 21.43 19.11 -7.96
N GLY A 251 20.98 19.12 -6.70
CA GLY A 251 19.56 19.20 -6.37
C GLY A 251 18.74 18.03 -6.90
N ASN A 252 19.37 16.89 -7.15
CA ASN A 252 18.73 15.70 -7.67
C ASN A 252 18.06 14.88 -6.54
N TYR A 253 17.30 13.86 -6.91
CA TYR A 253 16.53 13.04 -5.96
C TYR A 253 17.41 12.43 -4.86
N LEU A 254 18.57 11.85 -5.19
CA LEU A 254 19.46 11.22 -4.21
C LEU A 254 20.13 12.25 -3.28
N ALA A 255 20.50 13.42 -3.80
CA ALA A 255 21.00 14.52 -2.98
C ALA A 255 19.95 14.98 -1.96
N CYS A 256 18.68 15.02 -2.36
CA CYS A 256 17.54 15.32 -1.46
C CYS A 256 17.28 14.20 -0.42
N ARG A 257 17.85 13.01 -0.62
CA ARG A 257 17.86 11.89 0.32
C ARG A 257 19.14 11.82 1.16
N GLY A 258 20.03 12.81 1.05
CA GLY A 258 21.30 12.87 1.79
C GLY A 258 22.42 11.98 1.22
N ILE A 259 22.22 11.41 0.03
CA ILE A 259 23.24 10.59 -0.65
C ILE A 259 24.05 11.48 -1.59
N ASP A 260 25.37 11.53 -1.36
CA ASP A 260 26.34 12.28 -2.15
C ASP A 260 26.54 11.66 -3.55
N GLY A 261 26.79 12.51 -4.54
CA GLY A 261 27.10 12.09 -5.91
C GLY A 261 28.31 11.16 -5.97
N ALA A 262 29.34 11.41 -5.14
CA ALA A 262 30.55 10.59 -5.08
C ALA A 262 30.26 9.12 -4.70
N THR A 263 29.14 8.85 -4.02
CA THR A 263 28.75 7.50 -3.60
C THR A 263 28.34 6.63 -4.80
N TYR A 264 27.80 7.23 -5.86
CA TYR A 264 27.20 6.50 -6.98
C TYR A 264 27.68 6.91 -8.38
N GLU A 265 28.51 7.95 -8.52
CA GLU A 265 29.01 8.42 -9.82
C GLU A 265 29.80 7.35 -10.60
N ASN A 266 30.43 6.41 -9.89
CA ASN A 266 31.21 5.32 -10.48
C ASN A 266 30.41 4.01 -10.61
N CYS A 267 29.17 3.97 -10.12
CA CYS A 267 28.30 2.81 -10.21
C CYS A 267 27.63 2.73 -11.58
N SER A 268 27.66 1.56 -12.21
CA SER A 268 26.74 1.29 -13.33
C SER A 268 25.31 1.10 -12.83
N GLY A 269 24.33 1.33 -13.69
CA GLY A 269 22.94 0.95 -13.42
C GLY A 269 22.15 1.92 -12.53
N VAL A 270 22.65 3.14 -12.34
CA VAL A 270 21.94 4.24 -11.67
C VAL A 270 21.99 5.52 -12.52
N LYS A 271 20.86 6.21 -12.63
CA LYS A 271 20.74 7.56 -13.23
C LYS A 271 19.82 8.41 -12.38
N VAL A 272 20.19 9.68 -12.16
CA VAL A 272 19.52 10.51 -11.15
C VAL A 272 19.26 11.92 -11.67
N GLY A 273 17.98 12.28 -11.74
CA GLY A 273 17.49 13.63 -12.01
C GLY A 273 16.51 14.07 -10.93
N ASP A 274 15.31 14.48 -11.34
CA ASP A 274 14.14 14.69 -10.48
C ASP A 274 13.67 13.41 -9.78
N LYS A 275 13.92 12.26 -10.43
CA LYS A 275 13.76 10.90 -9.92
C LYS A 275 15.09 10.16 -9.92
N ALA A 276 15.23 9.16 -9.07
CA ALA A 276 16.31 8.18 -9.15
C ALA A 276 15.82 6.93 -9.88
N VAL A 277 16.56 6.48 -10.90
CA VAL A 277 16.25 5.29 -11.68
C VAL A 277 17.38 4.30 -11.56
N PHE A 278 17.03 3.05 -11.27
CA PHE A 278 17.96 1.93 -11.14
C PHE A 278 17.61 0.84 -12.14
N ALA A 279 18.63 0.33 -12.82
CA ALA A 279 18.52 -0.83 -13.69
C ALA A 279 18.38 -2.11 -12.86
N LEU A 280 17.50 -3.00 -13.31
CA LEU A 280 17.29 -4.32 -12.73
C LEU A 280 17.89 -5.37 -13.66
N TYR A 281 18.53 -6.37 -13.07
CA TYR A 281 19.28 -7.39 -13.78
C TYR A 281 18.83 -8.80 -13.36
N ARG A 282 19.05 -9.73 -14.28
CA ARG A 282 18.96 -11.18 -14.08
C ARG A 282 20.26 -11.85 -14.55
N ASP A 283 20.47 -13.10 -14.16
CA ASP A 283 21.66 -13.88 -14.54
C ASP A 283 22.96 -13.17 -14.15
N ILE A 284 22.99 -12.62 -12.92
CA ILE A 284 24.11 -11.82 -12.42
C ILE A 284 25.32 -12.72 -12.14
N ASP A 285 26.47 -12.38 -12.74
CA ASP A 285 27.74 -13.08 -12.52
C ASP A 285 28.46 -12.61 -11.24
N SER A 286 29.60 -13.21 -10.93
CA SER A 286 30.38 -12.90 -9.73
C SER A 286 30.97 -11.48 -9.70
N ASN A 287 30.98 -10.75 -10.82
CA ASN A 287 31.46 -9.36 -10.88
C ASN A 287 30.31 -8.35 -11.02
N GLY A 288 29.05 -8.79 -10.87
CA GLY A 288 27.88 -7.92 -10.92
C GLY A 288 27.39 -7.61 -12.34
N LYS A 289 27.90 -8.31 -13.36
CA LYS A 289 27.38 -8.17 -14.72
C LYS A 289 26.19 -9.12 -14.89
N GLY A 290 25.07 -8.59 -15.39
CA GLY A 290 23.88 -9.39 -15.68
C GLY A 290 23.17 -8.90 -16.94
N THR A 291 22.07 -9.56 -17.27
CA THR A 291 21.17 -9.17 -18.35
C THR A 291 20.14 -8.18 -17.81
N MET A 292 20.17 -6.94 -18.30
CA MET A 292 19.19 -5.92 -17.92
C MET A 292 17.79 -6.35 -18.30
N CYS A 293 16.90 -6.38 -17.31
CA CYS A 293 15.59 -6.97 -17.42
C CYS A 293 14.45 -5.94 -17.30
N SER A 294 14.66 -4.86 -16.55
CA SER A 294 13.72 -3.75 -16.37
C SER A 294 14.39 -2.60 -15.62
N ILE A 295 13.61 -1.59 -15.23
CA ILE A 295 14.04 -0.51 -14.32
C ILE A 295 13.06 -0.37 -13.14
N ILE A 296 13.57 0.20 -12.05
CA ILE A 296 12.78 0.76 -10.95
C ILE A 296 13.11 2.25 -10.80
N SER A 297 12.08 3.08 -10.59
CA SER A 297 12.25 4.52 -10.37
C SER A 297 11.65 4.96 -9.04
N TYR A 298 12.30 5.92 -8.39
CA TYR A 298 11.89 6.53 -7.13
C TYR A 298 11.71 8.04 -7.33
N GLN A 299 10.58 8.57 -6.86
CA GLN A 299 10.26 9.99 -6.92
C GLN A 299 9.49 10.42 -5.67
N PHE A 300 9.53 11.71 -5.32
CA PHE A 300 8.73 12.24 -4.22
C PHE A 300 7.27 12.44 -4.63
N ASP A 301 6.36 12.24 -3.68
CA ASP A 301 4.93 12.37 -3.93
C ASP A 301 4.53 13.84 -4.09
N ALA A 302 4.12 14.20 -5.32
CA ALA A 302 3.71 15.55 -5.71
C ALA A 302 2.53 16.11 -4.90
N LYS A 303 1.70 15.26 -4.26
CA LYS A 303 0.54 15.68 -3.46
C LYS A 303 0.87 16.09 -2.02
N GLY A 304 2.16 16.16 -1.66
CA GLY A 304 2.58 16.62 -0.34
C GLY A 304 2.18 15.65 0.78
N SER A 305 2.08 14.35 0.47
CA SER A 305 1.96 13.31 1.49
C SER A 305 3.25 13.34 2.33
N ILE A 306 3.18 14.05 3.45
CA ILE A 306 4.27 14.19 4.39
C ILE A 306 4.19 13.03 5.37
N SER A 307 5.28 12.28 5.55
CA SER A 307 5.38 11.25 6.58
C SER A 307 5.32 11.88 7.98
N GLY A 308 5.01 11.09 9.01
CA GLY A 308 4.83 11.61 10.37
C GLY A 308 6.05 12.35 10.96
N ASP A 309 7.21 12.22 10.33
CA ASP A 309 8.45 12.91 10.63
C ASP A 309 8.64 14.23 9.85
N GLY A 310 7.69 14.67 9.02
CA GLY A 310 7.80 15.91 8.25
C GLY A 310 8.56 15.81 6.92
N SER A 311 8.99 14.62 6.48
CA SER A 311 9.64 14.42 5.18
C SER A 311 8.65 14.07 4.06
N PHE A 312 9.01 14.30 2.80
CA PHE A 312 8.15 13.91 1.67
C PHE A 312 8.19 12.40 1.48
N SER A 313 7.03 11.76 1.47
CA SER A 313 6.94 10.35 1.08
C SER A 313 7.43 10.17 -0.37
N SER A 314 8.01 9.01 -0.63
CA SER A 314 8.50 8.63 -1.94
C SER A 314 7.69 7.46 -2.48
N SER A 315 7.31 7.53 -3.75
CA SER A 315 6.74 6.42 -4.49
C SER A 315 7.82 5.71 -5.29
N GLN A 316 7.68 4.39 -5.41
CA GLN A 316 8.51 3.55 -6.26
C GLN A 316 7.67 2.97 -7.41
N TYR A 317 8.25 2.89 -8.60
CA TYR A 317 7.57 2.40 -9.80
C TYR A 317 8.45 1.41 -10.55
N PHE A 318 7.92 0.22 -10.79
CA PHE A 318 8.52 -0.75 -11.73
C PHE A 318 8.12 -0.42 -13.16
N GLN A 319 9.02 -0.71 -14.10
CA GLN A 319 8.69 -0.66 -15.51
C GLN A 319 7.57 -1.65 -15.85
N LYS A 320 6.48 -1.13 -16.44
CA LYS A 320 5.30 -1.93 -16.76
C LYS A 320 5.60 -2.91 -17.90
N GLY A 321 5.06 -4.13 -17.80
CA GLY A 321 5.15 -5.16 -18.85
C GLY A 321 6.50 -5.85 -18.95
N LEU A 322 7.48 -5.46 -18.13
CA LEU A 322 8.77 -6.14 -18.02
C LEU A 322 8.89 -6.84 -16.66
N PRO A 323 9.66 -7.92 -16.58
CA PRO A 323 9.80 -8.68 -15.35
C PRO A 323 10.76 -8.05 -14.37
N ARG A 324 10.63 -8.46 -13.11
CA ARG A 324 11.48 -8.00 -12.01
C ARG A 324 12.86 -8.65 -12.09
N GLY A 325 13.83 -7.97 -11.49
CA GLY A 325 15.19 -8.45 -11.26
C GLY A 325 15.78 -7.79 -10.02
N LEU A 326 17.07 -8.00 -9.79
CA LEU A 326 17.81 -7.36 -8.71
C LEU A 326 18.45 -6.07 -9.22
N SER A 327 18.45 -5.01 -8.41
CA SER A 327 19.31 -3.86 -8.67
C SER A 327 20.73 -4.22 -8.27
N VAL A 328 21.71 -3.89 -9.10
CA VAL A 328 23.13 -4.15 -8.84
C VAL A 328 23.91 -2.85 -9.00
N LEU A 329 24.63 -2.47 -7.95
CA LEU A 329 25.50 -1.31 -7.93
C LEU A 329 26.91 -1.79 -7.59
N VAL A 330 27.82 -1.64 -8.55
CA VAL A 330 29.21 -2.05 -8.44
C VAL A 330 30.07 -1.03 -9.16
N ASP A 331 31.23 -0.71 -8.58
CA ASP A 331 32.19 0.19 -9.22
C ASP A 331 32.86 -0.54 -10.39
N HIS A 332 33.03 0.17 -11.51
CA HIS A 332 33.60 -0.41 -12.71
C HIS A 332 35.05 -0.89 -12.49
N ASN A 333 35.40 -2.01 -13.11
CA ASN A 333 36.77 -2.54 -13.19
C ASN A 333 37.43 -2.95 -11.86
N VAL A 334 36.65 -3.11 -10.79
CA VAL A 334 37.17 -3.64 -9.52
C VAL A 334 36.60 -5.04 -9.29
N PRO A 335 37.46 -6.08 -9.11
CA PRO A 335 36.99 -7.42 -8.77
C PRO A 335 36.16 -7.41 -7.48
N VAL A 336 35.00 -8.03 -7.51
CA VAL A 336 34.11 -8.09 -6.35
C VAL A 336 34.67 -9.07 -5.32
N LYS A 337 34.83 -8.60 -4.08
CA LYS A 337 35.26 -9.36 -2.90
C LYS A 337 34.15 -9.46 -1.86
N HIS A 338 33.29 -8.45 -1.81
CA HIS A 338 32.23 -8.30 -0.81
C HIS A 338 30.89 -8.07 -1.50
N ILE A 339 29.83 -8.71 -1.01
CA ILE A 339 28.47 -8.51 -1.48
C ILE A 339 27.63 -7.99 -0.32
N VAL A 340 26.88 -6.92 -0.54
CA VAL A 340 25.90 -6.40 0.42
C VAL A 340 24.52 -6.55 -0.19
N VAL A 341 23.61 -7.27 0.48
CA VAL A 341 22.22 -7.48 0.05
C VAL A 341 21.28 -6.61 0.87
N SER A 342 20.39 -5.87 0.22
CA SER A 342 19.46 -4.91 0.84
C SER A 342 18.04 -4.98 0.24
N GLU A 343 17.09 -4.25 0.84
CA GLU A 343 15.71 -4.14 0.31
C GLU A 343 15.63 -3.23 -0.90
N SER A 344 16.28 -2.07 -0.84
CA SER A 344 16.20 -1.05 -1.88
C SER A 344 17.59 -0.53 -2.30
N PRO A 345 17.73 -0.02 -3.53
CA PRO A 345 18.97 0.63 -3.97
C PRO A 345 19.30 1.89 -3.17
N ILE A 346 18.28 2.54 -2.58
CA ILE A 346 18.47 3.71 -1.71
C ILE A 346 19.16 3.29 -0.41
N ASP A 347 18.76 2.15 0.16
CA ASP A 347 19.39 1.60 1.36
C ASP A 347 20.78 1.08 1.08
N ALA A 348 21.00 0.42 -0.07
CA ALA A 348 22.32 0.04 -0.53
C ALA A 348 23.30 1.23 -0.62
N LEU A 349 22.87 2.32 -1.27
CA LEU A 349 23.68 3.53 -1.38
C LEU A 349 23.87 4.23 -0.04
N SER A 350 22.84 4.23 0.82
CA SER A 350 22.96 4.80 2.17
C SER A 350 23.97 4.02 3.00
N TYR A 351 23.92 2.68 2.92
CA TYR A 351 24.89 1.79 3.53
C TYR A 351 26.31 2.03 2.99
N LYS A 352 26.48 2.10 1.66
CA LYS A 352 27.77 2.40 1.00
C LYS A 352 28.39 3.69 1.52
N GLN A 353 27.60 4.76 1.64
CA GLN A 353 28.09 6.06 2.11
C GLN A 353 28.49 6.05 3.59
N MET A 354 27.77 5.27 4.42
CA MET A 354 28.03 5.21 5.86
C MET A 354 29.24 4.35 6.24
N HIS A 355 29.54 3.30 5.48
CA HIS A 355 30.47 2.25 5.91
C HIS A 355 31.89 2.37 5.34
N GLU A 356 32.22 3.52 4.76
CA GLU A 356 33.45 3.78 4.00
C GLU A 356 33.67 2.76 2.85
N ILE A 357 34.18 3.26 1.73
CA ILE A 357 34.22 2.55 0.46
C ILE A 357 35.21 1.37 0.57
N SER A 358 34.73 0.16 0.83
CA SER A 358 35.53 -1.03 0.55
C SER A 358 35.54 -1.28 -0.95
N GLU A 359 36.66 -0.97 -1.59
CA GLU A 359 36.90 -1.32 -3.01
C GLU A 359 36.51 -2.78 -3.27
N GLY A 360 35.79 -3.03 -4.37
CA GLY A 360 35.33 -4.37 -4.73
C GLY A 360 34.10 -4.82 -3.95
N THR A 361 33.22 -3.88 -3.57
CA THR A 361 31.91 -4.22 -2.99
C THR A 361 30.81 -4.11 -4.04
N MET A 362 30.05 -5.19 -4.20
CA MET A 362 28.83 -5.24 -4.99
C MET A 362 27.63 -5.07 -4.07
N TYR A 363 26.78 -4.09 -4.35
CA TYR A 363 25.53 -3.88 -3.63
C TYR A 363 24.37 -4.40 -4.46
N VAL A 364 23.59 -5.30 -3.88
CA VAL A 364 22.46 -5.99 -4.52
C VAL A 364 21.19 -5.64 -3.76
N SER A 365 20.14 -5.23 -4.46
CA SER A 365 18.85 -4.90 -3.83
C SER A 365 17.71 -5.70 -4.44
N THR A 366 16.89 -6.26 -3.55
CA THR A 366 15.74 -7.12 -3.89
C THR A 366 14.55 -6.36 -4.47
N CYS A 367 14.51 -5.04 -4.25
CA CYS A 367 13.52 -4.11 -4.76
C CYS A 367 12.09 -4.60 -4.46
N GLY A 368 11.77 -4.77 -3.17
CA GLY A 368 10.46 -5.24 -2.71
C GLY A 368 10.39 -6.74 -2.44
N SER A 369 9.23 -7.36 -2.63
CA SER A 369 8.96 -8.74 -2.17
C SER A 369 9.82 -9.80 -2.87
N LEU A 370 10.18 -10.85 -2.13
CA LEU A 370 10.92 -12.03 -2.60
C LEU A 370 10.00 -12.99 -3.39
N SER A 371 9.64 -12.59 -4.60
CA SER A 371 8.98 -13.50 -5.55
C SER A 371 9.89 -14.68 -5.93
N GLU A 372 9.33 -15.74 -6.52
CA GLU A 372 10.10 -16.93 -6.88
C GLU A 372 11.24 -16.63 -7.88
N GLY A 373 11.00 -15.72 -8.83
CA GLY A 373 12.06 -15.25 -9.74
C GLY A 373 13.18 -14.54 -9.00
N ILE A 374 12.85 -13.65 -8.06
CA ILE A 374 13.84 -12.93 -7.25
C ILE A 374 14.63 -13.88 -6.35
N LYS A 375 14.01 -14.91 -5.78
CA LYS A 375 14.72 -15.94 -5.01
C LYS A 375 15.75 -16.66 -5.88
N LYS A 376 15.38 -17.08 -7.09
CA LYS A 376 16.32 -17.70 -8.04
C LYS A 376 17.51 -16.81 -8.38
N GLU A 377 17.29 -15.50 -8.55
CA GLU A 377 18.40 -14.57 -8.77
C GLU A 377 19.31 -14.46 -7.53
N ILE A 378 18.76 -14.44 -6.31
CA ILE A 378 19.55 -14.46 -5.08
C ILE A 378 20.35 -15.76 -4.94
N GLU A 379 19.74 -16.90 -5.26
CA GLU A 379 20.40 -18.21 -5.29
C GLU A 379 21.59 -18.21 -6.25
N ASN A 380 21.40 -17.67 -7.46
CA ASN A 380 22.47 -17.51 -8.44
C ASN A 380 23.61 -16.63 -7.89
N VAL A 381 23.28 -15.47 -7.28
CA VAL A 381 24.27 -14.60 -6.63
C VAL A 381 25.06 -15.35 -5.54
N PHE A 382 24.40 -16.16 -4.70
CA PHE A 382 25.06 -16.91 -3.63
C PHE A 382 25.91 -18.08 -4.15
N CYS A 383 25.47 -18.76 -5.20
CA CYS A 383 26.27 -19.76 -5.90
C CYS A 383 27.58 -19.15 -6.42
N ASN A 384 27.48 -18.02 -7.11
CA ASN A 384 28.62 -17.32 -7.70
C ASN A 384 29.55 -16.78 -6.61
N ALA A 385 28.99 -16.26 -5.51
CA ALA A 385 29.74 -15.79 -4.35
C ALA A 385 30.54 -16.92 -3.69
N LYS A 386 29.93 -18.09 -3.50
CA LYS A 386 30.61 -19.27 -2.94
C LYS A 386 31.76 -19.73 -3.84
N ALA A 387 31.50 -19.85 -5.15
CA ALA A 387 32.50 -20.26 -6.12
C ALA A 387 33.69 -19.28 -6.19
N SER A 388 33.42 -17.98 -5.97
CA SER A 388 34.42 -16.91 -6.04
C SER A 388 35.03 -16.54 -4.68
N GLY A 389 34.63 -17.20 -3.59
CA GLY A 389 35.12 -16.91 -2.23
C GLY A 389 34.73 -15.53 -1.70
N GLN A 390 33.62 -14.97 -2.16
CA GLN A 390 33.16 -13.63 -1.77
C GLN A 390 32.41 -13.66 -0.44
N SER A 391 32.64 -12.66 0.41
CA SER A 391 31.89 -12.57 1.67
C SER A 391 30.56 -11.85 1.47
N ILE A 392 29.52 -12.25 2.19
CA ILE A 392 28.19 -11.66 2.07
C ILE A 392 27.77 -10.98 3.37
N THR A 393 27.21 -9.78 3.24
CA THR A 393 26.54 -9.03 4.30
C THR A 393 25.07 -8.85 3.95
N LEU A 394 24.16 -9.13 4.88
CA LEU A 394 22.73 -8.88 4.74
C LEU A 394 22.37 -7.62 5.52
N ALA A 395 21.97 -6.57 4.80
CA ALA A 395 21.71 -5.22 5.29
C ALA A 395 20.24 -4.83 5.04
N PHE A 396 19.30 -5.59 5.61
CA PHE A 396 17.84 -5.35 5.52
C PHE A 396 17.34 -4.36 6.58
N ASP A 397 16.13 -3.84 6.38
CA ASP A 397 15.55 -2.83 7.27
C ASP A 397 15.23 -3.39 8.66
N ASN A 398 15.25 -2.52 9.66
CA ASN A 398 14.91 -2.86 11.05
C ASN A 398 13.39 -2.85 11.33
N VAL A 399 12.58 -3.17 10.32
CA VAL A 399 11.13 -3.35 10.46
C VAL A 399 10.73 -4.82 10.37
N LYS A 400 9.48 -5.13 10.70
CA LYS A 400 8.98 -6.51 10.67
C LYS A 400 9.15 -7.14 9.28
N ALA A 401 8.86 -6.40 8.22
CA ALA A 401 9.02 -6.87 6.84
C ALA A 401 10.50 -7.17 6.52
N GLY A 402 11.41 -6.24 6.82
CA GLY A 402 12.84 -6.42 6.59
C GLY A 402 13.48 -7.54 7.39
N ARG A 403 13.11 -7.69 8.67
CA ARG A 403 13.55 -8.85 9.47
C ARG A 403 13.06 -10.18 8.88
N GLN A 404 11.86 -10.21 8.30
CA GLN A 404 11.36 -11.40 7.62
C GLN A 404 12.13 -11.68 6.33
N MET A 405 12.44 -10.64 5.53
CA MET A 405 13.27 -10.77 4.32
C MET A 405 14.68 -11.25 4.65
N ASN A 406 15.31 -10.68 5.67
CA ASN A 406 16.63 -11.12 6.15
C ASN A 406 16.63 -12.61 6.51
N LYS A 407 15.60 -13.08 7.23
CA LYS A 407 15.44 -14.50 7.57
C LYS A 407 15.31 -15.36 6.32
N MET A 408 14.42 -15.01 5.39
CA MET A 408 14.21 -15.77 4.15
C MET A 408 15.49 -15.85 3.29
N VAL A 409 16.24 -14.74 3.19
CA VAL A 409 17.50 -14.71 2.43
C VAL A 409 18.60 -15.49 3.15
N SER A 410 18.63 -15.46 4.47
CA SER A 410 19.55 -16.29 5.26
C SER A 410 19.27 -17.79 5.08
N GLU A 411 18.00 -18.21 5.07
CA GLU A 411 17.61 -19.59 4.79
C GLU A 411 18.06 -20.05 3.39
N ILE A 412 17.98 -19.16 2.39
CA ILE A 412 18.53 -19.42 1.06
C ILE A 412 20.06 -19.57 1.13
N ALA A 413 20.76 -18.66 1.83
CA ALA A 413 22.21 -18.75 1.98
C ALA A 413 22.67 -20.05 2.65
N ASP A 414 21.96 -20.49 3.69
CA ASP A 414 22.22 -21.72 4.43
C ASP A 414 22.09 -22.96 3.52
N ALA A 415 21.09 -22.98 2.63
CA ALA A 415 20.90 -24.06 1.67
C ALA A 415 22.11 -24.21 0.71
N TYR A 416 22.80 -23.11 0.42
CA TYR A 416 24.02 -23.09 -0.39
C TYR A 416 25.30 -23.12 0.46
N GLN A 417 25.21 -23.24 1.78
CA GLN A 417 26.33 -23.20 2.74
C GLN A 417 27.16 -21.91 2.63
N VAL A 418 26.49 -20.79 2.43
CA VAL A 418 27.11 -19.46 2.35
C VAL A 418 26.92 -18.74 3.68
N ILE A 419 28.03 -18.41 4.33
CA ILE A 419 28.00 -17.69 5.61
C ILE A 419 27.76 -16.20 5.35
N CYS A 420 26.65 -15.69 5.87
CA CYS A 420 26.28 -14.29 5.76
C CYS A 420 26.50 -13.55 7.08
N LYS A 421 27.04 -12.33 7.02
CA LYS A 421 27.14 -11.41 8.16
C LYS A 421 25.87 -10.55 8.24
N PRO A 422 25.11 -10.56 9.33
CA PRO A 422 24.00 -9.64 9.49
C PRO A 422 24.51 -8.22 9.76
N SER A 423 23.87 -7.22 9.17
CA SER A 423 24.03 -5.82 9.50
C SER A 423 22.63 -5.20 9.56
N ILE A 424 22.32 -4.46 10.63
CA ILE A 424 21.01 -3.86 10.81
C ILE A 424 21.17 -2.39 11.21
N PRO A 425 20.26 -1.50 10.77
CA PRO A 425 20.22 -0.14 11.27
C PRO A 425 20.05 -0.12 12.79
N TYR A 426 20.81 0.72 13.50
CA TYR A 426 20.90 0.64 14.95
C TYR A 426 19.63 1.09 15.67
N GLN A 427 19.19 2.33 15.42
CA GLN A 427 18.01 2.95 16.06
C GLN A 427 16.95 3.42 15.05
N PHE A 428 17.17 3.17 13.76
CA PHE A 428 16.33 3.70 12.69
C PHE A 428 15.61 2.59 11.95
N LYS A 429 14.56 2.98 11.21
CA LYS A 429 13.73 2.05 10.47
C LYS A 429 14.53 1.39 9.34
N ASP A 430 15.28 2.19 8.60
CA ASP A 430 16.03 1.83 7.39
C ASP A 430 17.38 2.56 7.36
N TRP A 431 18.25 2.19 6.41
CA TRP A 431 19.60 2.75 6.31
C TRP A 431 19.61 4.22 5.86
N ASN A 432 18.62 4.64 5.08
CA ASN A 432 18.52 6.05 4.69
C ASN A 432 18.16 6.95 5.87
N GLU A 433 17.23 6.54 6.74
CA GLU A 433 16.91 7.26 7.96
C GLU A 433 18.13 7.41 8.88
N GLU A 434 18.94 6.35 9.01
CA GLU A 434 20.17 6.38 9.81
C GLU A 434 21.21 7.32 9.22
N LEU A 435 21.45 7.25 7.91
CA LEU A 435 22.33 8.18 7.20
C LEU A 435 21.89 9.63 7.41
N VAL A 436 20.63 9.93 7.14
CA VAL A 436 20.06 11.28 7.27
C VAL A 436 20.16 11.78 8.71
N SER A 437 20.00 10.89 9.69
CA SER A 437 20.23 11.23 11.10
C SER A 437 21.68 11.56 11.39
N GLY A 438 22.63 10.73 10.92
CA GLY A 438 24.06 10.93 11.12
C GLY A 438 24.60 12.22 10.49
N LEU A 439 24.00 12.67 9.39
CA LEU A 439 24.39 13.92 8.71
C LEU A 439 23.96 15.20 9.46
N GLY A 440 22.96 15.14 10.34
CA GLY A 440 22.46 16.31 11.08
C GLY A 440 21.80 17.40 10.23
N LYS A 441 21.45 17.12 8.96
CA LYS A 441 20.98 18.12 7.96
C LYS A 441 19.49 17.99 7.60
N ARG A 442 18.66 17.42 8.47
CA ARG A 442 17.23 17.11 8.20
C ARG A 442 16.43 18.30 7.66
N GLU A 443 16.55 19.47 8.28
CA GLU A 443 15.84 20.70 7.87
C GLU A 443 16.22 21.13 6.44
N MET A 444 17.51 21.08 6.12
CA MET A 444 18.04 21.41 4.80
C MET A 444 17.52 20.43 3.74
N LEU A 445 17.56 19.12 4.03
CA LEU A 445 17.06 18.09 3.12
C LEU A 445 15.56 18.26 2.83
N ARG A 446 14.74 18.59 3.84
CA ARG A 446 13.32 18.88 3.63
C ARG A 446 13.09 20.07 2.69
N LYS A 447 13.90 21.12 2.80
CA LYS A 447 13.83 22.27 1.87
C LYS A 447 14.17 21.85 0.44
N LEU A 448 15.26 21.09 0.27
CA LEU A 448 15.65 20.57 -1.05
C LEU A 448 14.58 19.64 -1.65
N GLN A 449 13.97 18.77 -0.84
CA GLN A 449 12.85 17.92 -1.29
C GLN A 449 11.67 18.76 -1.79
N LYS A 450 11.30 19.81 -1.05
CA LYS A 450 10.20 20.71 -1.43
C LYS A 450 10.51 21.44 -2.74
N GLU A 451 11.74 21.96 -2.89
CA GLU A 451 12.19 22.63 -4.11
C GLU A 451 12.14 21.68 -5.31
N LEU A 452 12.63 20.45 -5.14
CA LEU A 452 12.62 19.44 -6.21
C LEU A 452 11.20 19.08 -6.67
N VAL A 453 10.27 18.88 -5.72
CA VAL A 453 8.86 18.61 -6.02
C VAL A 453 8.20 19.78 -6.75
N THR A 454 8.46 21.01 -6.30
CA THR A 454 7.87 22.22 -6.90
C THR A 454 8.36 22.41 -8.34
N ASN A 455 9.68 22.31 -8.56
CA ASN A 455 10.28 22.44 -9.88
C ASN A 455 9.82 21.31 -10.84
N GLY A 456 9.65 20.10 -10.33
CA GLY A 456 9.12 18.97 -11.12
C GLY A 456 7.70 19.21 -11.62
N GLN A 457 6.82 19.75 -10.75
CA GLN A 457 5.45 20.11 -11.13
C GLN A 457 5.40 21.19 -12.21
N GLU A 458 6.22 22.22 -12.10
CA GLU A 458 6.29 23.30 -13.11
C GLU A 458 6.78 22.77 -14.47
N HIS A 459 7.77 21.87 -14.47
CA HIS A 459 8.26 21.24 -15.69
C HIS A 459 7.22 20.32 -16.34
N GLU A 460 6.47 19.57 -15.53
CA GLU A 460 5.39 18.70 -16.03
C GLU A 460 4.22 19.50 -16.61
N LEU A 461 3.84 20.61 -15.97
CA LEU A 461 2.83 21.56 -16.47
C LEU A 461 3.27 22.23 -17.79
N HIS A 462 4.54 22.58 -17.92
CA HIS A 462 5.09 23.11 -19.17
C HIS A 462 5.00 22.09 -20.31
N ASN A 463 5.42 20.85 -20.04
CA ASN A 463 5.36 19.76 -21.02
C ASN A 463 3.93 19.34 -21.39
N GLN A 464 2.93 19.57 -20.53
CA GLN A 464 1.51 19.35 -20.85
C GLN A 464 0.95 20.45 -21.75
N ARG A 465 1.37 21.71 -21.55
CA ARG A 465 1.02 22.84 -22.42
C ARG A 465 1.62 22.68 -23.83
N GLU A 466 2.87 22.26 -23.93
CA GLU A 466 3.52 21.99 -25.23
C GLU A 466 2.91 20.80 -25.98
N ARG A 467 2.35 19.83 -25.26
CA ARG A 467 1.64 18.68 -25.84
C ARG A 467 0.18 18.96 -26.18
N GLY A 468 -0.31 20.19 -25.98
CA GLY A 468 -1.68 20.59 -26.32
C GLY A 468 -2.77 19.87 -25.51
N GLN A 469 -2.45 19.42 -24.30
CA GLN A 469 -3.34 18.64 -23.43
C GLN A 469 -4.06 19.50 -22.36
N LEU A 470 -3.91 20.83 -22.43
CA LEU A 470 -4.55 21.81 -21.54
C LEU A 470 -5.23 22.92 -22.35
#